data_AF-L7ESN6-F1
#
_entry.id   AF-L7ESN6-F1
#
_cell.length_a   1.000
_cell.length_b   1.000
_cell.length_c   1.000
_cell.angle_alpha   90.00
_cell.angle_beta   90.00
_cell.angle_gamma   90.00
#
_symmetry.space_group_name_H-M   'P 1'
#
loop_
_entity.id
_entity.type
_entity.pdbx_description
1 polymer ?
#
loop_
_entity_poly.entity_id
_entity_poly.type
_entity_poly.pdbx_seq_one_letter_code
_entity_poly.pdbx_strand_id
1 'polypeptide(L)'
;MDCHAGDRGYEDSRDPQSSQSGDRHEEDGQRYVSSAGLRARGWTGGMVHRLLGAPDRLSVNPRLSAAPQVRLYRVERVETAERTDEFRRVAAFSARRSEAVRNAVRRRRLEVLERIRTEPIEVPRLDPGKLALRAVEHRARREAAAGCRIELADDDSAQDTGRVHRASLAPWKVDYLRHRMSHYDGLLDGLPGGERDSGRKEATELLRRRICAAIAEAYPPLEQECERQTRDQ
;
A
#
# COMPACT_ATOMS: atom_id res chain seq x y z
N MET A 1 59.26 -33.39 31.25
CA MET A 1 57.86 -33.85 31.35
C MET A 1 57.12 -33.30 30.15
N ASP A 2 57.01 -34.18 29.14
CA ASP A 2 55.81 -34.48 28.34
C ASP A 2 55.06 -33.30 27.71
N CYS A 3 55.09 -33.07 26.38
CA CYS A 3 54.64 -33.87 25.23
C CYS A 3 53.26 -33.42 24.69
N HIS A 4 53.19 -33.35 23.35
CA HIS A 4 52.05 -33.24 22.44
C HIS A 4 51.41 -31.85 22.23
N ALA A 5 51.60 -31.19 21.08
CA ALA A 5 51.17 -31.50 19.70
C ALA A 5 49.66 -31.38 19.49
N GLY A 6 49.28 -30.42 18.62
CA GLY A 6 47.92 -30.17 18.17
C GLY A 6 47.94 -29.31 16.90
N ASP A 7 48.31 -29.96 15.80
CA ASP A 7 48.18 -29.51 14.41
C ASP A 7 46.70 -29.61 13.94
N ARG A 8 46.39 -28.98 12.80
CA ARG A 8 45.08 -28.74 12.12
C ARG A 8 44.52 -27.34 12.42
N GLY A 9 44.58 -26.36 11.53
CA GLY A 9 44.40 -26.41 10.07
C GLY A 9 42.92 -26.23 9.76
N TYR A 10 42.54 -25.06 9.23
CA TYR A 10 41.56 -24.90 8.15
C TYR A 10 41.38 -23.40 7.85
N GLU A 11 42.03 -22.94 6.77
CA GLU A 11 41.56 -21.78 6.02
C GLU A 11 40.21 -22.16 5.39
N ASP A 12 39.13 -21.44 5.70
CA ASP A 12 37.95 -21.41 4.82
C ASP A 12 37.67 -19.96 4.44
N SER A 13 38.38 -19.57 3.38
CA SER A 13 37.91 -18.56 2.46
C SER A 13 36.49 -18.90 2.00
N ARG A 14 35.50 -18.11 2.45
CA ARG A 14 34.26 -17.96 1.68
C ARG A 14 33.98 -16.51 1.41
N ASP A 15 34.47 -16.12 0.24
CA ASP A 15 34.00 -15.00 -0.55
C ASP A 15 32.46 -14.95 -0.66
N PRO A 16 31.91 -13.74 -0.83
CA PRO A 16 30.48 -13.48 -0.91
C PRO A 16 29.98 -13.78 -2.32
N GLN A 17 29.40 -14.96 -2.56
CA GLN A 17 28.83 -15.28 -3.87
C GLN A 17 27.29 -15.18 -3.92
N SER A 18 26.86 -14.12 -4.60
CA SER A 18 25.79 -14.13 -5.60
C SER A 18 24.33 -14.19 -5.11
N SER A 19 23.80 -13.02 -4.73
CA SER A 19 22.37 -12.77 -4.64
C SER A 19 21.76 -12.32 -5.98
N GLN A 20 22.12 -12.98 -7.09
CA GLN A 20 21.53 -12.71 -8.42
C GLN A 20 21.44 -13.99 -9.26
N SER A 21 20.49 -14.86 -8.92
CA SER A 21 20.18 -16.04 -9.73
C SER A 21 18.67 -16.19 -9.79
N GLY A 22 18.05 -15.64 -10.85
CA GLY A 22 16.67 -15.96 -11.16
C GLY A 22 16.52 -17.46 -11.39
N ASP A 23 15.66 -18.10 -10.59
CA ASP A 23 15.15 -19.48 -10.66
C ASP A 23 15.55 -20.25 -11.93
N ARG A 24 16.74 -20.84 -11.94
CA ARG A 24 17.10 -21.94 -12.85
C ARG A 24 17.16 -23.20 -12.01
N HIS A 25 16.18 -24.07 -12.20
CA HIS A 25 16.21 -25.42 -11.65
C HIS A 25 16.79 -26.33 -12.73
N GLU A 26 17.95 -26.91 -12.44
CA GLU A 26 18.62 -27.90 -13.29
C GLU A 26 18.56 -29.25 -12.57
N GLU A 27 17.79 -30.19 -13.10
CA GLU A 27 17.73 -31.58 -12.66
C GLU A 27 17.68 -32.48 -13.90
N ASP A 28 18.41 -33.60 -13.88
CA ASP A 28 18.54 -34.56 -14.98
C ASP A 28 18.98 -33.95 -16.33
N GLY A 29 19.79 -32.88 -16.27
CA GLY A 29 20.25 -32.15 -17.46
C GLY A 29 19.20 -31.27 -18.12
N GLN A 30 17.98 -31.20 -17.58
CA GLN A 30 16.91 -30.33 -18.07
C GLN A 30 16.80 -29.04 -17.25
N ARG A 31 16.73 -27.93 -17.99
CA ARG A 31 16.53 -26.59 -17.43
C ARG A 31 15.05 -26.26 -17.33
N TYR A 32 14.63 -25.80 -16.16
CA TYR A 32 13.29 -25.30 -15.92
C TYR A 32 13.28 -23.82 -15.54
N VAL A 33 12.19 -23.15 -15.87
CA VAL A 33 11.89 -21.77 -15.47
C VAL A 33 10.58 -21.73 -14.69
N SER A 34 10.56 -20.96 -13.61
CA SER A 34 9.35 -20.76 -12.80
C SER A 34 8.39 -19.77 -13.47
N SER A 35 7.15 -19.74 -13.00
CA SER A 35 6.17 -18.71 -13.40
C SER A 35 6.70 -17.27 -13.18
N ALA A 36 7.54 -17.06 -12.16
CA ALA A 36 8.16 -15.76 -11.91
C ALA A 36 9.22 -15.43 -12.98
N GLY A 37 10.06 -16.41 -13.34
CA GLY A 37 11.03 -16.27 -14.44
C GLY A 37 10.36 -16.04 -15.80
N LEU A 38 9.23 -16.69 -16.08
CA LEU A 38 8.43 -16.42 -17.28
C LEU A 38 7.95 -14.96 -17.34
N ARG A 39 7.43 -14.42 -16.23
CA ARG A 39 7.02 -13.01 -16.17
C ARG A 39 8.18 -12.05 -16.43
N ALA A 40 9.38 -12.36 -15.92
CA ALA A 40 10.58 -11.56 -16.19
C ALA A 40 10.96 -11.56 -17.69
N ARG A 41 10.60 -12.62 -18.43
CA ARG A 41 10.74 -12.73 -19.89
C ARG A 41 9.55 -12.14 -20.68
N GLY A 42 8.62 -11.45 -20.02
CA GLY A 42 7.47 -10.82 -20.66
C GLY A 42 6.24 -11.72 -20.85
N TRP A 43 6.26 -12.95 -20.32
CA TRP A 43 5.09 -13.83 -20.37
C TRP A 43 4.00 -13.37 -19.40
N THR A 44 2.76 -13.33 -19.89
CA THR A 44 1.56 -13.12 -19.06
C THR A 44 0.91 -14.46 -18.74
N GLY A 45 0.09 -14.53 -17.68
CA GLY A 45 -0.63 -15.77 -17.34
C GLY A 45 -1.50 -16.30 -18.49
N GLY A 46 -2.12 -15.41 -19.27
CA GLY A 46 -2.88 -15.79 -20.47
C GLY A 46 -2.01 -16.37 -21.59
N MET A 47 -0.80 -15.85 -21.79
CA MET A 47 0.15 -16.42 -22.76
C MET A 47 0.60 -17.81 -22.34
N VAL A 48 0.91 -17.99 -21.05
CA VAL A 48 1.33 -19.29 -20.51
C VAL A 48 0.24 -20.32 -20.75
N HIS A 49 -1.02 -19.99 -20.42
CA HIS A 49 -2.13 -20.91 -20.63
C HIS A 49 -2.35 -21.23 -22.12
N ARG A 50 -2.23 -20.24 -23.01
CA ARG A 50 -2.48 -20.41 -24.45
C ARG A 50 -1.36 -21.17 -25.19
N LEU A 51 -0.09 -20.85 -24.90
CA LEU A 51 1.05 -21.31 -25.70
C LEU A 51 1.84 -22.45 -25.03
N LEU A 52 1.82 -22.54 -23.70
CA LEU A 52 2.53 -23.58 -22.95
C LEU A 52 1.57 -24.57 -22.28
N GLY A 53 0.35 -24.15 -21.94
CA GLY A 53 -0.64 -25.00 -21.30
C GLY A 53 -0.25 -25.41 -19.88
N ALA A 54 -0.34 -26.71 -19.59
CA ALA A 54 -0.03 -27.28 -18.28
C ALA A 54 1.47 -27.14 -17.95
N PRO A 55 1.82 -26.92 -16.67
CA PRO A 55 3.21 -26.93 -16.23
C PRO A 55 3.82 -28.33 -16.40
N ASP A 56 5.12 -28.39 -16.71
CA ASP A 56 5.85 -29.65 -16.82
C ASP A 56 6.07 -30.28 -15.44
N ARG A 57 6.23 -29.44 -14.41
CA ARG A 57 6.42 -29.90 -13.03
C ARG A 57 5.83 -28.94 -12.02
N LEU A 58 5.37 -29.50 -10.91
CA LEU A 58 5.03 -28.79 -9.69
C LEU A 58 6.13 -29.07 -8.66
N SER A 59 6.69 -28.03 -8.06
CA SER A 59 7.73 -28.14 -7.03
C SER A 59 7.29 -27.45 -5.75
N VAL A 60 7.67 -28.00 -4.60
CA VAL A 60 7.46 -27.35 -3.31
C VAL A 60 8.44 -26.18 -3.21
N ASN A 61 7.98 -25.03 -2.73
CA ASN A 61 8.88 -23.91 -2.51
C ASN A 61 9.85 -24.25 -1.36
N PRO A 62 11.17 -24.35 -1.59
CA PRO A 62 12.12 -24.73 -0.54
C PRO A 62 12.15 -23.75 0.63
N ARG A 63 11.80 -22.48 0.38
CA ARG A 63 11.78 -21.42 1.40
C ARG A 63 10.51 -21.41 2.25
N LEU A 64 9.44 -22.06 1.78
CA LEU A 64 8.17 -22.10 2.49
C LEU A 64 7.39 -23.35 2.06
N SER A 65 7.53 -24.44 2.82
CA SER A 65 6.85 -25.71 2.54
C SER A 65 5.32 -25.61 2.55
N ALA A 66 4.77 -24.64 3.29
CA ALA A 66 3.34 -24.34 3.34
C ALA A 66 2.83 -23.45 2.18
N ALA A 67 3.72 -22.95 1.30
CA ALA A 67 3.31 -22.16 0.15
C ALA A 67 2.66 -23.03 -0.95
N PRO A 68 1.80 -22.44 -1.80
CA PRO A 68 1.35 -23.09 -3.02
C PRO A 68 2.53 -23.57 -3.88
N GLN A 69 2.38 -24.75 -4.49
CA GLN A 69 3.42 -25.34 -5.33
C GLN A 69 3.80 -24.42 -6.50
N VAL A 70 5.10 -24.34 -6.75
CA VAL A 70 5.69 -23.57 -7.84
C VAL A 70 5.52 -24.34 -9.14
N ARG A 71 4.93 -23.68 -10.14
CA ARG A 71 4.79 -24.21 -11.50
C ARG A 71 6.07 -23.98 -12.30
N LEU A 72 6.65 -25.07 -12.79
CA LEU A 72 7.89 -25.11 -13.57
C LEU A 72 7.60 -25.51 -15.01
N TYR A 73 8.30 -24.84 -15.93
CA TYR A 73 8.19 -25.04 -17.37
C TYR A 73 9.57 -25.31 -17.95
N ARG A 74 9.69 -26.30 -18.86
CA ARG A 74 10.96 -26.62 -19.52
C ARG A 74 11.41 -25.45 -20.39
N VAL A 75 12.66 -25.04 -20.23
CA VAL A 75 13.23 -23.90 -20.98
C VAL A 75 13.17 -24.14 -22.49
N GLU A 76 13.42 -25.36 -22.95
CA GLU A 76 13.33 -25.74 -24.37
C GLU A 76 11.95 -25.46 -24.99
N ARG A 77 10.87 -25.77 -24.25
CA ARG A 77 9.48 -25.51 -24.68
C ARG A 77 9.21 -24.01 -24.74
N VAL A 78 9.67 -23.28 -23.74
CA VAL A 78 9.53 -21.82 -23.65
C VAL A 78 10.24 -21.14 -24.81
N GLU A 79 11.49 -21.50 -25.07
CA GLU A 79 12.27 -20.93 -26.18
C GLU A 79 11.68 -21.29 -27.55
N THR A 80 11.19 -22.52 -27.72
CA THR A 80 10.52 -22.94 -28.95
C THR A 80 9.27 -22.09 -29.19
N ALA A 81 8.47 -21.88 -28.14
CA ALA A 81 7.29 -21.01 -28.21
C ALA A 81 7.69 -19.56 -28.52
N GLU A 82 8.73 -19.01 -27.89
CA GLU A 82 9.22 -17.64 -28.12
C GLU A 82 9.66 -17.39 -29.57
N ARG A 83 10.17 -18.41 -30.26
CA ARG A 83 10.55 -18.33 -31.68
C ARG A 83 9.36 -18.32 -32.63
N THR A 84 8.15 -18.65 -32.17
CA THR A 84 6.97 -18.69 -33.04
C THR A 84 6.40 -17.31 -33.34
N ASP A 85 5.81 -17.16 -34.53
CA ASP A 85 5.05 -15.97 -34.90
C ASP A 85 3.83 -15.74 -34.02
N GLU A 86 3.22 -16.81 -33.52
CA GLU A 86 2.09 -16.72 -32.60
C GLU A 86 2.50 -16.02 -31.31
N PHE A 87 3.65 -16.39 -30.72
CA PHE A 87 4.17 -15.72 -29.54
C PHE A 87 4.39 -14.23 -29.79
N ARG A 88 5.04 -13.85 -30.90
CA ARG A 88 5.28 -12.45 -31.25
C ARG A 88 3.97 -11.65 -31.36
N ARG A 89 2.93 -12.22 -31.98
CA ARG A 89 1.61 -11.60 -32.13
C ARG A 89 0.91 -11.43 -30.77
N VAL A 90 0.87 -12.48 -29.95
CA VAL A 90 0.21 -12.45 -28.63
C VAL A 90 0.95 -11.53 -27.66
N ALA A 91 2.28 -11.52 -27.71
CA ALA A 91 3.14 -10.61 -26.95
C ALA A 91 2.84 -9.15 -27.28
N ALA A 92 2.87 -8.79 -28.57
CA ALA A 92 2.56 -7.45 -29.03
C ALA A 92 1.13 -7.00 -28.64
N PHE A 93 0.14 -7.88 -28.81
CA PHE A 93 -1.24 -7.57 -28.41
C PHE A 93 -1.37 -7.33 -26.90
N SER A 94 -0.75 -8.19 -26.09
CA SER A 94 -0.82 -8.06 -24.63
C SER A 94 -0.08 -6.82 -24.12
N ALA A 95 1.05 -6.47 -24.75
CA ALA A 95 1.77 -5.23 -24.46
C ALA A 95 0.91 -4.00 -24.75
N ARG A 96 0.30 -3.92 -25.94
CA ARG A 96 -0.62 -2.84 -26.32
C ARG A 96 -1.81 -2.73 -25.37
N ARG A 97 -2.43 -3.86 -25.02
CA ARG A 97 -3.54 -3.88 -24.06
C ARG A 97 -3.10 -3.38 -22.68
N SER A 98 -1.95 -3.84 -22.18
CA SER A 98 -1.38 -3.41 -20.90
C SER A 98 -1.09 -1.90 -20.89
N GLU A 99 -0.51 -1.38 -21.97
CA GLU A 99 -0.28 0.06 -22.14
C GLU A 99 -1.59 0.85 -22.18
N ALA A 100 -2.59 0.40 -22.93
CA ALA A 100 -3.90 1.05 -22.99
C ALA A 100 -4.56 1.12 -21.59
N VAL A 101 -4.49 0.05 -20.81
CA VAL A 101 -5.00 0.03 -19.42
C VAL A 101 -4.20 1.00 -18.53
N ARG A 102 -2.87 0.99 -18.60
CA ARG A 102 -2.03 1.93 -17.84
C ARG A 102 -2.34 3.39 -18.18
N ASN A 103 -2.52 3.69 -19.46
CA ASN A 103 -2.88 5.03 -19.93
C ASN A 103 -4.28 5.43 -19.45
N ALA A 104 -5.25 4.54 -19.50
CA ALA A 104 -6.60 4.79 -18.97
C ALA A 104 -6.58 5.07 -17.46
N VAL A 105 -5.85 4.26 -16.69
CA VAL A 105 -5.66 4.47 -15.24
C VAL A 105 -4.96 5.79 -14.95
N ARG A 106 -3.89 6.12 -15.68
CA ARG A 106 -3.17 7.39 -15.54
C ARG A 106 -4.08 8.57 -15.82
N ARG A 107 -4.84 8.53 -16.92
CA ARG A 107 -5.80 9.59 -17.28
C ARG A 107 -6.84 9.76 -16.18
N ARG A 108 -7.42 8.66 -15.70
CA ARG A 108 -8.43 8.72 -14.63
C ARG A 108 -7.89 9.29 -13.32
N ARG A 109 -6.64 8.95 -12.95
CA ARG A 109 -5.95 9.56 -11.80
C ARG A 109 -5.82 11.06 -11.97
N LEU A 110 -5.35 11.53 -13.13
CA LEU A 110 -5.20 12.96 -13.40
C LEU A 110 -6.53 13.70 -13.36
N GLU A 111 -7.59 13.14 -13.95
CA GLU A 111 -8.95 13.70 -13.88
C GLU A 111 -9.42 13.88 -12.44
N VAL A 112 -9.22 12.87 -11.58
CA VAL A 112 -9.63 12.93 -10.17
C VAL A 112 -8.82 13.95 -9.40
N LEU A 113 -7.50 13.99 -9.58
CA LEU A 113 -6.65 15.00 -8.93
C LEU A 113 -7.05 16.41 -9.35
N GLU A 114 -7.37 16.61 -10.63
CA GLU A 114 -7.80 17.91 -11.13
C GLU A 114 -9.15 18.31 -10.56
N ARG A 115 -10.13 17.38 -10.55
CA ARG A 115 -11.41 17.60 -9.86
C ARG A 115 -11.21 18.00 -8.40
N ILE A 116 -10.32 17.31 -7.68
CA ILE A 116 -9.97 17.64 -6.30
C ILE A 116 -9.31 19.01 -6.20
N ARG A 117 -8.60 19.53 -7.21
CA ARG A 117 -8.02 20.88 -7.15
C ARG A 117 -9.05 21.97 -7.42
N THR A 118 -9.96 21.73 -8.37
CA THR A 118 -10.90 22.75 -8.85
C THR A 118 -12.17 22.85 -8.00
N GLU A 119 -12.57 21.76 -7.34
CA GLU A 119 -13.80 21.77 -6.52
C GLU A 119 -13.69 22.81 -5.38
N PRO A 120 -14.64 23.74 -5.25
CA PRO A 120 -14.66 24.65 -4.12
C PRO A 120 -14.96 23.90 -2.83
N ILE A 121 -14.14 24.14 -1.81
CA ILE A 121 -14.33 23.55 -0.48
C ILE A 121 -15.03 24.56 0.41
N GLU A 122 -16.28 24.28 0.74
CA GLU A 122 -17.12 25.13 1.58
C GLU A 122 -17.01 24.69 3.04
N VAL A 123 -16.40 25.54 3.86
CA VAL A 123 -16.29 25.29 5.30
C VAL A 123 -17.48 25.91 6.03
N PRO A 124 -18.25 25.13 6.81
CA PRO A 124 -19.34 25.67 7.62
C PRO A 124 -18.82 26.71 8.61
N ARG A 125 -19.35 27.93 8.56
CA ARG A 125 -19.06 29.00 9.51
C ARG A 125 -20.02 28.92 10.70
N LEU A 126 -19.47 28.61 11.86
CA LEU A 126 -20.15 28.46 13.14
C LEU A 126 -19.56 29.46 14.12
N ASP A 127 -20.41 29.98 15.00
CA ASP A 127 -19.96 30.72 16.17
C ASP A 127 -18.92 29.89 16.98
N PRO A 128 -17.83 30.50 17.49
CA PRO A 128 -16.79 29.76 18.21
C PRO A 128 -17.27 28.94 19.41
N GLY A 129 -18.30 29.41 20.14
CA GLY A 129 -18.90 28.69 21.25
C GLY A 129 -19.72 27.50 20.78
N LYS A 130 -20.51 27.69 19.71
CA LYS A 130 -21.26 26.60 19.06
C LYS A 130 -20.34 25.53 18.47
N LEU A 131 -19.23 25.92 17.86
CA LEU A 131 -18.22 25.00 17.32
C LEU A 131 -17.57 24.17 18.44
N ALA A 132 -17.24 24.80 19.57
CA ALA A 132 -16.70 24.09 20.73
C ALA A 132 -17.68 23.05 21.26
N LEU A 133 -18.96 23.42 21.43
CA LEU A 133 -20.00 22.51 21.89
C LEU A 133 -20.16 21.31 20.94
N ARG A 134 -20.27 21.56 19.62
CA ARG A 134 -20.43 20.50 18.62
C ARG A 134 -19.23 19.56 18.54
N ALA A 135 -18.02 20.08 18.74
CA ALA A 135 -16.80 19.28 18.78
C ALA A 135 -16.81 18.29 19.96
N VAL A 136 -17.20 18.76 21.15
CA VAL A 136 -17.33 17.91 22.35
C VAL A 136 -18.43 16.86 22.16
N GLU A 137 -19.62 17.25 21.68
CA GLU A 137 -20.71 16.30 21.40
C GLU A 137 -20.28 15.23 20.38
N HIS A 138 -19.57 15.62 19.34
CA HIS A 138 -19.08 14.69 18.32
C HIS A 138 -18.07 13.69 18.90
N ARG A 139 -17.13 14.17 19.72
CA ARG A 139 -16.16 13.33 20.41
C ARG A 139 -16.84 12.31 21.32
N ALA A 140 -17.76 12.76 22.16
CA ALA A 140 -18.53 11.90 23.05
C ALA A 140 -19.33 10.84 22.27
N ARG A 141 -19.96 11.22 21.15
CA ARG A 141 -20.67 10.26 20.27
C ARG A 141 -19.73 9.22 19.67
N ARG A 142 -18.51 9.60 19.25
CA ARG A 142 -17.52 8.65 18.72
C ARG A 142 -17.01 7.69 19.79
N GLU A 143 -16.79 8.17 21.01
CA GLU A 143 -16.35 7.33 22.14
C GLU A 143 -17.44 6.33 22.55
N ALA A 144 -18.71 6.77 22.59
CA ALA A 144 -19.84 5.88 22.83
C ALA A 144 -19.99 4.82 21.72
N ALA A 145 -19.83 5.22 20.45
CA ALA A 145 -19.92 4.31 19.31
C ALA A 145 -18.74 3.32 19.22
N ALA A 146 -17.56 3.72 19.68
CA ALA A 146 -16.38 2.84 19.76
C ALA A 146 -16.50 1.75 20.84
N GLY A 147 -17.58 1.75 21.64
CA GLY A 147 -17.79 0.73 22.66
C GLY A 147 -16.79 0.81 23.80
N CYS A 148 -16.12 1.96 24.00
CA CYS A 148 -15.37 2.22 25.22
C CYS A 148 -16.35 2.32 26.39
N ARG A 149 -16.76 1.16 26.91
CA ARG A 149 -17.21 1.03 28.28
C ARG A 149 -16.03 1.55 29.11
N ILE A 150 -16.20 2.71 29.74
CA ILE A 150 -15.35 3.07 30.85
C ILE A 150 -15.59 1.96 31.87
N GLU A 151 -14.68 0.99 31.91
CA GLU A 151 -14.53 0.20 33.12
C GLU A 151 -14.12 1.22 34.17
N LEU A 152 -15.03 1.47 35.11
CA LEU A 152 -14.72 2.17 36.34
C LEU A 152 -13.66 1.31 37.03
N ALA A 153 -12.40 1.57 36.71
CA ALA A 153 -11.29 1.17 37.53
C ALA A 153 -11.46 1.95 38.83
N ASP A 154 -11.98 1.27 39.85
CA ASP A 154 -11.71 1.60 41.24
C ASP A 154 -10.20 1.49 41.43
N ASP A 155 -9.45 2.54 41.09
CA ASP A 155 -8.14 2.74 41.69
C ASP A 155 -7.73 4.21 41.74
N ASP A 156 -7.13 4.53 42.87
CA ASP A 156 -6.86 5.84 43.46
C ASP A 156 -5.75 6.61 42.71
N SER A 157 -6.03 7.03 41.48
CA SER A 157 -5.12 7.85 40.67
C SER A 157 -5.82 9.12 40.16
N ALA A 158 -6.35 9.89 41.11
CA ALA A 158 -6.98 11.19 40.88
C ALA A 158 -5.99 12.33 40.51
N GLN A 159 -4.84 12.06 39.89
CA GLN A 159 -3.86 13.09 39.53
C GLN A 159 -3.17 12.86 38.17
N ASP A 160 -3.92 12.79 37.06
CA ASP A 160 -3.38 13.28 35.77
C ASP A 160 -4.44 13.56 34.68
N THR A 161 -5.68 13.09 34.83
CA THR A 161 -6.73 13.33 33.82
C THR A 161 -7.28 14.77 33.81
N GLY A 162 -7.02 15.55 34.86
CA GLY A 162 -7.43 16.95 34.98
C GLY A 162 -6.53 17.96 34.25
N ARG A 163 -5.28 17.59 33.90
CA ARG A 163 -4.31 18.54 33.31
C ARG A 163 -4.46 18.68 31.79
N VAL A 164 -5.03 17.68 31.12
CA VAL A 164 -5.26 17.67 29.66
C VAL A 164 -6.53 18.45 29.27
N HIS A 165 -7.41 18.77 30.24
CA HIS A 165 -8.75 19.28 29.96
C HIS A 165 -8.83 20.76 29.56
N ARG A 166 -7.70 21.47 29.53
CA ARG A 166 -7.56 22.82 28.95
C ARG A 166 -6.55 22.88 27.82
N ALA A 167 -6.07 21.72 27.34
CA ALA A 167 -5.47 21.67 26.01
C ALA A 167 -6.52 22.19 25.04
N SER A 168 -6.17 23.25 24.31
CA SER A 168 -7.04 23.95 23.37
C SER A 168 -7.98 22.96 22.68
N LEU A 169 -9.31 23.19 22.70
CA LEU A 169 -10.29 22.34 22.01
C LEU A 169 -10.06 22.25 20.48
N ALA A 170 -9.02 22.90 19.97
CA ALA A 170 -8.63 22.93 18.57
C ALA A 170 -8.58 21.54 17.89
N PRO A 171 -7.96 20.48 18.45
CA PRO A 171 -7.93 19.16 17.79
C PRO A 171 -9.34 18.59 17.58
N TRP A 172 -10.22 18.75 18.57
CA TRP A 172 -11.59 18.25 18.49
C TRP A 172 -12.45 19.10 17.53
N LYS A 173 -12.20 20.42 17.49
CA LYS A 173 -12.85 21.33 16.52
C LYS A 173 -12.47 20.96 15.09
N VAL A 174 -11.19 20.71 14.83
CA VAL A 174 -10.71 20.28 13.50
C VAL A 174 -11.25 18.90 13.12
N ASP A 175 -11.24 17.91 14.02
CA ASP A 175 -11.82 16.57 13.75
C ASP A 175 -13.32 16.66 13.41
N TYR A 176 -14.08 17.47 14.15
CA TYR A 176 -15.49 17.69 13.86
C TYR A 176 -15.71 18.34 12.48
N LEU A 177 -14.97 19.40 12.14
CA LEU A 177 -15.09 20.07 10.85
C LEU A 177 -14.73 19.12 9.70
N ARG A 178 -13.63 18.37 9.83
CA ARG A 178 -13.24 17.34 8.86
C ARG A 178 -14.31 16.26 8.69
N HIS A 179 -14.90 15.80 9.79
CA HIS A 179 -16.02 14.85 9.74
C HIS A 179 -17.23 15.42 8.98
N ARG A 180 -17.59 16.69 9.22
CA ARG A 180 -18.67 17.36 8.46
C ARG A 180 -18.37 17.46 6.97
N MET A 181 -17.11 17.50 6.60
CA MET A 181 -16.61 17.59 5.23
C MET A 181 -16.33 16.22 4.60
N SER A 182 -16.64 15.11 5.28
CA SER A 182 -16.46 13.74 4.76
C SER A 182 -17.24 13.46 3.47
N HIS A 183 -18.27 14.24 3.15
CA HIS A 183 -18.97 14.13 1.87
C HIS A 183 -18.05 14.40 0.66
N TYR A 184 -16.97 15.17 0.83
CA TYR A 184 -15.95 15.37 -0.21
C TYR A 184 -15.12 14.12 -0.48
N ASP A 185 -15.18 13.08 0.37
CA ASP A 185 -14.54 11.80 0.06
C ASP A 185 -15.13 11.16 -1.21
N GLY A 186 -16.36 11.54 -1.61
CA GLY A 186 -16.92 11.18 -2.92
C GLY A 186 -16.12 11.72 -4.11
N LEU A 187 -15.27 12.74 -3.93
CA LEU A 187 -14.33 13.17 -4.96
C LEU A 187 -13.24 12.14 -5.25
N LEU A 188 -13.06 11.13 -4.40
CA LEU A 188 -12.16 10.00 -4.63
C LEU A 188 -12.82 8.91 -5.50
N ASP A 189 -14.12 9.04 -5.79
CA ASP A 189 -14.88 8.06 -6.54
C ASP A 189 -14.40 7.95 -7.99
N GLY A 190 -14.29 6.71 -8.45
CA GLY A 190 -13.81 6.38 -9.78
C GLY A 190 -12.30 6.33 -9.93
N LEU A 191 -11.53 6.44 -8.83
CA LEU A 191 -10.16 5.90 -8.82
C LEU A 191 -10.23 4.37 -8.82
N PRO A 192 -9.46 3.69 -9.68
CA PRO A 192 -9.37 2.23 -9.65
C PRO A 192 -8.96 1.78 -8.24
N GLY A 193 -9.43 0.58 -7.87
CA GLY A 193 -9.14 -0.01 -6.57
C GLY A 193 -7.99 -1.02 -6.67
N GLY A 194 -6.99 -0.85 -5.83
CA GLY A 194 -5.94 -1.83 -5.56
C GLY A 194 -5.23 -1.55 -4.24
N GLU A 195 -4.81 -2.59 -3.51
CA GLU A 195 -4.10 -2.49 -2.23
C GLU A 195 -2.78 -1.69 -2.30
N ARG A 196 -2.22 -1.53 -3.50
CA ARG A 196 -1.01 -0.74 -3.79
C ARG A 196 -1.30 0.54 -4.58
N ASP A 197 -2.50 1.11 -4.47
CA ASP A 197 -2.84 2.35 -5.17
C ASP A 197 -2.17 3.57 -4.53
N SER A 198 -0.96 3.88 -5.00
CA SER A 198 -0.33 5.19 -4.78
C SER A 198 -1.23 6.35 -5.21
N GLY A 199 -2.06 6.16 -6.25
CA GLY A 199 -2.98 7.18 -6.74
C GLY A 199 -4.11 7.53 -5.77
N ARG A 200 -4.71 6.53 -5.11
CA ARG A 200 -5.74 6.77 -4.08
C ARG A 200 -5.16 7.46 -2.85
N LYS A 201 -4.00 7.00 -2.38
CA LYS A 201 -3.30 7.64 -1.25
C LYS A 201 -2.96 9.09 -1.54
N GLU A 202 -2.39 9.36 -2.71
CA GLU A 202 -2.07 10.72 -3.16
C GLU A 202 -3.32 11.60 -3.23
N ALA A 203 -4.41 11.11 -3.82
CA ALA A 203 -5.66 11.87 -3.94
C ALA A 203 -6.30 12.16 -2.56
N THR A 204 -6.32 11.17 -1.66
CA THR A 204 -6.78 11.35 -0.27
C THR A 204 -5.95 12.38 0.45
N GLU A 205 -4.63 12.33 0.30
CA GLU A 205 -3.72 13.26 0.96
C GLU A 205 -3.87 14.69 0.41
N LEU A 206 -4.01 14.84 -0.91
CA LEU A 206 -4.32 16.13 -1.53
C LEU A 206 -5.64 16.71 -1.01
N LEU A 207 -6.69 15.89 -0.96
CA LEU A 207 -8.01 16.32 -0.48
C LEU A 207 -7.94 16.76 0.98
N ARG A 208 -7.27 15.98 1.85
CA ARG A 208 -7.07 16.32 3.26
C ARG A 208 -6.34 17.65 3.43
N ARG A 209 -5.26 17.86 2.68
CA ARG A 209 -4.51 19.13 2.69
C ARG A 209 -5.39 20.32 2.31
N ARG A 210 -6.19 20.20 1.26
CA ARG A 210 -7.11 21.27 0.85
C ARG A 210 -8.18 21.54 1.91
N ILE A 211 -8.73 20.50 2.53
CA ILE A 211 -9.70 20.63 3.62
C ILE A 211 -9.07 21.37 4.82
N CYS A 212 -7.88 20.97 5.26
CA CYS A 212 -7.16 21.64 6.35
C CYS A 212 -6.86 23.11 6.03
N ALA A 213 -6.42 23.41 4.80
CA ALA A 213 -6.19 24.78 4.36
C ALA A 213 -7.48 25.62 4.39
N ALA A 214 -8.59 25.09 3.86
CA ALA A 214 -9.87 25.79 3.88
C ALA A 214 -10.37 26.03 5.31
N ILE A 215 -10.15 25.08 6.22
CA ILE A 215 -10.49 25.24 7.65
C ILE A 215 -9.64 26.34 8.29
N ALA A 216 -8.33 26.37 8.02
CA ALA A 216 -7.43 27.40 8.53
C ALA A 216 -7.83 28.81 8.05
N GLU A 217 -8.20 28.95 6.77
CA GLU A 217 -8.72 30.21 6.22
C GLU A 217 -10.04 30.64 6.87
N ALA A 218 -10.97 29.71 7.10
CA ALA A 218 -12.26 30.00 7.73
C ALA A 218 -12.14 30.26 9.25
N TYR A 219 -11.15 29.65 9.91
CA TYR A 219 -10.92 29.74 11.35
C TYR A 219 -9.41 29.92 11.64
N PRO A 220 -8.88 31.14 11.54
CA PRO A 220 -7.46 31.41 11.78
C PRO A 220 -6.91 30.87 13.12
N PRO A 221 -7.69 30.86 14.24
CA PRO A 221 -7.21 30.25 15.49
C PRO A 221 -6.94 28.72 15.45
N LEU A 222 -7.35 28.02 14.38
CA LEU A 222 -7.14 26.57 14.20
C LEU A 222 -5.98 26.23 13.25
N GLU A 223 -5.32 27.23 12.66
CA GLU A 223 -4.27 27.04 11.66
C GLU A 223 -3.13 26.12 12.13
N GLN A 224 -2.59 26.37 13.32
CA GLN A 224 -1.49 25.57 13.90
C GLN A 224 -1.88 24.10 14.10
N GLU A 225 -3.15 23.85 14.43
CA GLU A 225 -3.66 22.48 14.58
C GLU A 225 -3.83 21.79 13.24
N CYS A 226 -4.33 22.51 12.23
CA CYS A 226 -4.43 22.02 10.86
C CYS A 226 -3.05 21.66 10.27
N GLU A 227 -2.03 22.48 10.52
CA GLU A 227 -0.66 22.18 10.11
C GLU A 227 -0.12 20.92 10.79
N ARG A 228 -0.30 20.80 12.11
CA ARG A 228 0.15 19.64 12.88
C ARG A 228 -0.46 18.34 12.36
N GLN A 229 -1.80 18.30 12.18
CA GLN A 229 -2.50 17.11 11.67
C GLN A 229 -2.12 16.77 10.21
N THR A 230 -1.57 17.72 9.46
CA THR A 230 -1.06 17.48 8.10
C THR A 230 0.37 16.94 8.11
N ARG A 231 1.21 17.32 9.08
CA ARG A 231 2.61 16.85 9.22
C ARG A 231 2.75 15.48 9.88
N ASP A 232 1.89 15.15 10.84
CA ASP A 232 1.99 13.91 11.63
C ASP A 232 1.46 12.66 10.89
N GLN A 233 1.51 12.62 9.55
CA GLN A 233 0.92 11.57 8.71
C GLN A 233 1.93 10.86 7.80
#